data_AF-A0A849KJ90-F1
#
_entry.id   AF-A0A849KJ90-F1
#
_cell.length_a   1.000
_cell.length_b   1.000
_cell.length_c   1.000
_cell.angle_alpha   90.00
_cell.angle_beta   90.00
_cell.angle_gamma   90.00
#
_symmetry.space_group_name_H-M   'P 1'
#
loop_
_entity.id
_entity.type
_entity.pdbx_description
1 polymer ?
#
loop_
_entity_poly.entity_id
_entity_poly.type
_entity_poly.pdbx_seq_one_letter_code
_entity_poly.pdbx_strand_id
1 'polypeptide(L)'
;MPDTSFFLPLLLQSAVVPFGVALAVLAACRAARLDALASLLAVAAGFVASYFAILHAQWSPVPKVALDWLPWIAVAGAVAAIAGDKLPGAVSRFALRLLVSLVAGGLIVSSALGSLGPVKAALTALATGLALAGLWTLVTRPAQGAATRPLLLAVVAGGTGLVLMMDSSQSMGQLSGALAMALAACVLFALPAIGVRFTPAAAGLAVLLLGVLWATAHVYSGFSLGYVALLAGALLIDPLLGVIRRSERGGLPWVPAAVLTAIPVAVTVALAVKAMQESGGY
;
A
#
# COMPACT_ATOMS: atom_id res chain seq x y z
N MET A 1 23.28 12.75 21.45
CA MET A 1 22.05 13.38 20.91
C MET A 1 21.87 12.86 19.50
N PRO A 2 20.67 12.44 19.06
CA PRO A 2 20.46 12.02 17.68
C PRO A 2 20.72 13.20 16.74
N ASP A 3 21.49 12.98 15.67
CA ASP A 3 21.85 13.99 14.69
C ASP A 3 20.61 14.49 13.95
N THR A 4 20.17 15.71 14.29
CA THR A 4 19.00 16.36 13.69
C THR A 4 19.16 16.60 12.19
N SER A 5 20.41 16.69 11.72
CA SER A 5 20.78 16.79 10.29
C SER A 5 20.39 15.56 9.48
N PHE A 6 20.30 14.37 10.10
CA PHE A 6 19.90 13.13 9.45
C PHE A 6 18.39 12.88 9.57
N PHE A 7 17.79 13.22 10.71
CA PHE A 7 16.37 13.02 10.95
C PHE A 7 15.46 13.96 10.12
N LEU A 8 15.87 15.22 9.95
CA LEU A 8 15.06 16.21 9.27
C LEU A 8 14.79 15.86 7.79
N PRO A 9 15.77 15.46 6.96
CA PRO A 9 15.53 15.01 5.59
C PRO A 9 14.61 13.80 5.51
N LEU A 10 14.80 12.82 6.41
CA LEU A 10 13.97 11.60 6.46
C LEU A 10 12.50 11.90 6.72
N LEU A 11 12.24 12.74 7.72
CA LEU A 11 10.88 13.17 8.07
C LEU A 11 10.26 13.99 6.93
N LEU A 12 11.04 14.84 6.28
CA LEU A 12 10.56 15.67 5.19
C LEU A 12 10.19 14.82 3.96
N GLN A 13 11.06 13.89 3.56
CA GLN A 13 10.86 13.01 2.39
C GLN A 13 9.80 11.92 2.61
N SER A 14 9.75 11.34 3.81
CA SER A 14 8.91 10.16 4.10
C SER A 14 7.57 10.51 4.74
N ALA A 15 7.39 11.73 5.28
CA ALA A 15 6.16 12.12 5.94
C ALA A 15 5.58 13.45 5.44
N VAL A 16 6.36 14.52 5.40
CA VAL A 16 5.84 15.85 5.04
C VAL A 16 5.49 15.95 3.56
N VAL A 17 6.39 15.54 2.67
CA VAL A 17 6.14 15.55 1.21
C VAL A 17 4.93 14.71 0.80
N PRO A 18 4.81 13.41 1.18
CA PRO A 18 3.68 12.59 0.72
C PRO A 18 2.36 13.10 1.27
N PHE A 19 2.34 13.52 2.53
CA PHE A 19 1.16 14.09 3.17
C PHE A 19 0.76 15.42 2.51
N GLY A 20 1.71 16.34 2.35
CA GLY A 20 1.48 17.66 1.76
C GLY A 20 1.01 17.58 0.31
N VAL A 21 1.64 16.72 -0.50
CA VAL A 21 1.23 16.49 -1.89
C VAL A 21 -0.15 15.86 -1.96
N ALA A 22 -0.43 14.83 -1.15
CA ALA A 22 -1.77 14.24 -1.10
C ALA A 22 -2.83 15.27 -0.70
N LEU A 23 -2.54 16.11 0.30
CA LEU A 23 -3.43 17.16 0.77
C LEU A 23 -3.67 18.25 -0.30
N ALA A 24 -2.62 18.67 -0.99
CA ALA A 24 -2.72 19.62 -2.10
C ALA A 24 -3.56 19.06 -3.25
N VAL A 25 -3.39 17.78 -3.60
CA VAL A 25 -4.19 17.12 -4.64
C VAL A 25 -5.65 16.99 -4.21
N LEU A 26 -5.92 16.61 -2.95
CA LEU A 26 -7.29 16.57 -2.42
C LEU A 26 -7.97 17.94 -2.49
N ALA A 27 -7.26 19.01 -2.09
CA ALA A 27 -7.77 20.38 -2.16
C ALA A 27 -8.01 20.83 -3.61
N ALA A 28 -7.07 20.55 -4.52
CA ALA A 28 -7.19 20.89 -5.94
C ALA A 28 -8.34 20.14 -6.62
N CYS A 29 -8.49 18.83 -6.37
CA CYS A 29 -9.60 18.05 -6.89
C CYS A 29 -10.94 18.55 -6.36
N ARG A 30 -11.02 18.94 -5.08
CA ARG A 30 -12.22 19.55 -4.51
C ARG A 30 -12.57 20.86 -5.22
N ALA A 31 -11.59 21.75 -5.39
CA ALA A 31 -11.79 23.02 -6.11
C ALA A 31 -12.28 22.79 -7.55
N ALA A 32 -11.78 21.74 -8.20
CA ALA A 32 -12.17 21.33 -9.55
C ALA A 32 -13.43 20.44 -9.61
N ARG A 33 -14.08 20.13 -8.48
CA ARG A 33 -15.25 19.22 -8.37
C ARG A 33 -15.01 17.80 -8.90
N LEU A 34 -13.79 17.28 -8.71
CA LEU A 34 -13.36 15.93 -9.09
C LEU A 34 -13.37 14.96 -7.89
N ASP A 35 -14.38 15.04 -7.02
CA ASP A 35 -14.42 14.32 -5.73
C ASP A 35 -14.33 12.79 -5.89
N ALA A 36 -14.83 12.24 -7.00
CA ALA A 36 -14.78 10.81 -7.29
C ALA A 36 -13.36 10.28 -7.52
N LEU A 37 -12.42 11.13 -7.94
CA LEU A 37 -11.03 10.75 -8.24
C LEU A 37 -10.04 11.25 -7.19
N ALA A 38 -10.46 12.18 -6.32
CA ALA A 38 -9.58 12.90 -5.41
C ALA A 38 -8.71 11.98 -4.54
N SER A 39 -9.30 10.97 -3.88
CA SER A 39 -8.55 10.05 -3.01
C SER A 39 -7.58 9.14 -3.78
N LEU A 40 -7.94 8.72 -5.00
CA LEU A 40 -7.07 7.92 -5.85
C LEU A 40 -5.85 8.72 -6.29
N LEU A 41 -6.10 9.93 -6.81
CA LEU A 41 -5.04 10.82 -7.29
C LEU A 41 -4.13 11.26 -6.13
N ALA A 42 -4.69 11.49 -4.94
CA ALA A 42 -3.91 11.85 -3.76
C ALA A 42 -2.96 10.74 -3.32
N VAL A 43 -3.43 9.48 -3.28
CA VAL A 43 -2.58 8.31 -2.98
C VAL A 43 -1.49 8.14 -4.03
N ALA A 44 -1.84 8.21 -5.32
CA ALA A 44 -0.88 8.07 -6.41
C ALA A 44 0.18 9.18 -6.38
N ALA A 45 -0.25 10.44 -6.29
CA ALA A 45 0.64 11.59 -6.29
C ALA A 45 1.52 11.64 -5.05
N GLY A 46 0.96 11.38 -3.86
CA GLY A 46 1.73 11.33 -2.62
C GLY A 46 2.81 10.25 -2.66
N PHE A 47 2.47 9.05 -3.14
CA PHE A 47 3.44 7.96 -3.28
C PHE A 47 4.54 8.28 -4.31
N VAL A 48 4.16 8.75 -5.52
CA VAL A 48 5.14 9.07 -6.58
C VAL A 48 6.02 10.25 -6.18
N ALA A 49 5.47 11.28 -5.55
CA ALA A 49 6.25 12.41 -5.07
C ALA A 49 7.29 11.98 -4.02
N SER A 50 6.90 11.12 -3.07
CA SER A 50 7.86 10.54 -2.12
C SER A 50 8.88 9.64 -2.78
N TYR A 51 8.49 8.85 -3.76
CA TYR A 51 9.44 8.05 -4.52
C TYR A 51 10.55 8.93 -5.10
N PHE A 52 10.20 10.03 -5.76
CA PHE A 52 11.21 10.95 -6.29
C PHE A 52 11.95 11.71 -5.19
N ALA A 53 11.28 12.10 -4.11
CA ALA A 53 11.95 12.74 -2.99
C ALA A 53 13.05 11.85 -2.37
N ILE A 54 12.83 10.53 -2.32
CA ILE A 54 13.74 9.56 -1.71
C ILE A 54 14.75 9.01 -2.73
N LEU A 55 14.31 8.68 -3.95
CA LEU A 55 15.05 7.85 -4.92
C LEU A 55 15.32 8.52 -6.27
N HIS A 56 15.05 9.82 -6.47
CA HIS A 56 15.23 10.47 -7.79
C HIS A 56 16.60 10.25 -8.43
N ALA A 57 17.68 10.27 -7.64
CA ALA A 57 19.04 10.13 -8.14
C ALA A 57 19.35 8.72 -8.67
N GLN A 58 18.57 7.72 -8.25
CA GLN A 58 18.77 6.31 -8.60
C GLN A 58 17.78 5.82 -9.67
N TRP A 59 16.73 6.60 -9.93
CA TRP A 59 15.67 6.19 -10.84
C TRP A 59 16.08 6.29 -12.31
N SER A 60 15.71 5.28 -13.08
CA SER A 60 15.85 5.26 -14.54
C SER A 60 14.48 5.17 -15.22
N PRO A 61 14.17 6.04 -16.21
CA PRO A 61 12.91 5.95 -16.95
C PRO A 61 12.81 4.66 -17.77
N VAL A 62 13.95 4.11 -18.19
CA VAL A 62 14.08 2.75 -18.73
C VAL A 62 14.43 1.83 -17.56
N PRO A 63 13.49 1.01 -17.07
CA PRO A 63 13.71 0.27 -15.82
C PRO A 63 14.86 -0.71 -15.92
N LYS A 64 15.78 -0.65 -14.95
CA LYS A 64 16.94 -1.54 -14.84
C LYS A 64 16.81 -2.45 -13.62
N VAL A 65 16.16 -1.96 -12.57
CA VAL A 65 15.92 -2.71 -11.32
C VAL A 65 14.45 -2.69 -10.93
N ALA A 66 14.04 -3.58 -10.03
CA ALA A 66 12.65 -3.70 -9.59
C ALA A 66 12.06 -2.38 -9.08
N LEU A 67 12.86 -1.57 -8.38
CA LEU A 67 12.42 -0.27 -7.85
C LEU A 67 12.09 0.76 -8.93
N ASP A 68 12.68 0.67 -10.14
CA ASP A 68 12.39 1.59 -11.23
C ASP A 68 10.95 1.46 -11.75
N TRP A 69 10.34 0.28 -11.54
CA TRP A 69 8.96 0.01 -11.94
C TRP A 69 7.93 0.65 -11.01
N LEU A 70 8.29 1.05 -9.78
CA LEU A 70 7.31 1.53 -8.79
C LEU A 70 6.49 2.75 -9.25
N PRO A 71 7.09 3.82 -9.84
CA PRO A 71 6.31 4.94 -10.36
C PRO A 71 5.37 4.51 -11.50
N TRP A 72 5.86 3.64 -12.39
CA TRP A 72 5.07 3.13 -13.51
C TRP A 72 3.89 2.28 -13.04
N ILE A 73 4.10 1.42 -12.05
CA ILE A 73 3.05 0.60 -11.43
C ILE A 73 2.03 1.48 -10.72
N ALA A 74 2.46 2.54 -10.02
CA ALA A 74 1.55 3.49 -9.37
C ALA A 74 0.63 4.19 -10.39
N VAL A 75 1.20 4.68 -11.49
CA VAL A 75 0.44 5.35 -12.55
C VAL A 75 -0.47 4.36 -13.29
N ALA A 76 0.06 3.24 -13.75
CA ALA A 76 -0.71 2.22 -14.46
C ALA A 76 -1.81 1.62 -13.57
N GLY A 77 -1.52 1.39 -12.28
CA GLY A 77 -2.48 0.96 -11.28
C GLY A 77 -3.60 1.98 -11.06
N ALA A 78 -3.29 3.27 -11.02
CA ALA A 78 -4.30 4.32 -10.92
C ALA A 78 -5.19 4.36 -12.17
N VAL A 79 -4.61 4.30 -13.36
CA VAL A 79 -5.35 4.23 -14.64
C VAL A 79 -6.25 2.99 -14.67
N ALA A 80 -5.73 1.84 -14.26
CA ALA A 80 -6.49 0.59 -14.19
C ALA A 80 -7.62 0.66 -13.15
N ALA A 81 -7.40 1.31 -12.01
CA ALA A 81 -8.45 1.50 -11.00
C ALA A 81 -9.59 2.35 -11.56
N ILE A 82 -9.29 3.43 -12.30
CA ILE A 82 -10.29 4.25 -13.00
C ILE A 82 -11.01 3.45 -14.08
N ALA A 83 -10.28 2.69 -14.89
CA ALA A 83 -10.86 1.84 -15.93
C ALA A 83 -11.79 0.77 -15.32
N GLY A 84 -11.38 0.16 -14.21
CA GLY A 84 -12.15 -0.86 -13.49
C GLY A 84 -13.50 -0.35 -12.99
N ASP A 85 -13.56 0.90 -12.53
CA ASP A 85 -14.83 1.52 -12.12
C ASP A 85 -15.80 1.71 -13.30
N LYS A 86 -15.28 1.86 -14.52
CA LYS A 86 -16.08 2.00 -15.76
C LYS A 86 -16.52 0.66 -16.36
N LEU A 87 -15.91 -0.46 -15.98
CA LEU A 87 -16.24 -1.77 -16.56
C LEU A 87 -17.60 -2.30 -16.06
N PRO A 88 -18.49 -2.75 -16.96
CA PRO A 88 -19.71 -3.44 -16.57
C PRO A 88 -19.41 -4.90 -16.20
N GLY A 89 -19.88 -5.33 -15.04
CA GLY A 89 -19.80 -6.72 -14.57
C GLY A 89 -18.66 -7.03 -13.60
N ALA A 90 -18.90 -7.97 -12.68
CA ALA A 90 -17.91 -8.38 -11.68
C ALA A 90 -16.72 -9.14 -12.32
N VAL A 91 -16.98 -9.92 -13.37
CA VAL A 91 -15.97 -10.74 -14.06
C VAL A 91 -14.94 -9.88 -14.77
N SER A 92 -15.36 -8.85 -15.51
CA SER A 92 -14.48 -7.94 -16.23
C SER A 92 -13.58 -7.14 -15.26
N ARG A 93 -14.14 -6.68 -14.14
CA ARG A 93 -13.39 -6.01 -13.07
C ARG A 93 -12.36 -6.94 -12.41
N PHE A 94 -12.74 -8.19 -12.16
CA PHE A 94 -11.82 -9.19 -11.64
C PHE A 94 -10.69 -9.50 -12.63
N ALA A 95 -11.02 -9.71 -13.91
CA ALA A 95 -10.04 -9.96 -14.96
C ALA A 95 -9.03 -8.81 -15.10
N LEU A 96 -9.49 -7.55 -15.03
CA LEU A 96 -8.60 -6.39 -15.04
C LEU A 96 -7.65 -6.40 -13.83
N ARG A 97 -8.17 -6.61 -12.63
CA ARG A 97 -7.35 -6.66 -11.40
C ARG A 97 -6.33 -7.80 -11.46
N LEU A 98 -6.74 -8.96 -11.98
CA LEU A 98 -5.87 -10.11 -12.17
C LEU A 98 -4.75 -9.78 -13.17
N LEU A 99 -5.09 -9.24 -14.34
CA LEU A 99 -4.12 -8.86 -15.36
C LEU A 99 -3.09 -7.87 -14.80
N VAL A 100 -3.55 -6.79 -14.18
CA VAL A 100 -2.68 -5.73 -13.63
C VAL A 100 -1.78 -6.30 -12.53
N SER A 101 -2.31 -7.15 -11.66
CA SER A 101 -1.54 -7.76 -10.57
C SER A 101 -0.51 -8.76 -11.09
N LEU A 102 -0.84 -9.55 -12.11
CA LEU A 102 0.09 -10.47 -12.78
C LEU A 102 1.21 -9.70 -13.49
N VAL A 103 0.86 -8.63 -14.21
CA VAL A 103 1.86 -7.76 -14.84
C VAL A 103 2.78 -7.14 -13.78
N ALA A 104 2.22 -6.58 -12.70
CA ALA A 104 3.02 -6.03 -11.61
C ALA A 104 3.95 -7.09 -10.98
N GLY A 105 3.43 -8.29 -10.68
CA GLY A 105 4.24 -9.40 -10.16
C GLY A 105 5.36 -9.80 -11.11
N GLY A 106 5.07 -9.90 -12.41
CA GLY A 106 6.07 -10.18 -13.44
C GLY A 106 7.15 -9.11 -13.54
N LEU A 107 6.76 -7.83 -13.55
CA LEU A 107 7.70 -6.70 -13.61
C LEU A 107 8.62 -6.67 -12.39
N ILE A 108 8.09 -6.88 -11.18
CA ILE A 108 8.90 -6.90 -9.96
C ILE A 108 9.88 -8.07 -9.96
N VAL A 109 9.47 -9.27 -10.39
CA VAL A 109 10.33 -10.45 -10.40
C VAL A 109 11.28 -10.48 -11.59
N SER A 110 11.02 -9.69 -12.64
CA SER A 110 11.85 -9.68 -13.87
C SER A 110 13.33 -9.43 -13.60
N SER A 111 13.67 -8.52 -12.68
CA SER A 111 15.06 -8.23 -12.31
C SER A 111 15.75 -9.36 -11.51
N ALA A 112 15.00 -10.37 -11.03
CA ALA A 112 15.50 -11.54 -10.30
C ALA A 112 15.60 -12.80 -11.19
N LEU A 113 15.32 -12.71 -12.50
CA LEU A 113 15.37 -13.86 -13.41
C LEU A 113 16.72 -14.57 -13.38
N GLY A 114 17.81 -13.80 -13.37
CA GLY A 114 19.17 -14.34 -13.36
C GLY A 114 19.56 -15.06 -12.07
N SER A 115 19.01 -14.64 -10.92
CA SER A 115 19.36 -15.22 -9.61
C SER A 115 18.45 -16.38 -9.20
N LEU A 116 17.15 -16.30 -9.51
CA LEU A 116 16.17 -17.34 -9.15
C LEU A 116 16.08 -18.47 -10.18
N GLY A 117 16.47 -18.20 -11.43
CA GLY A 117 16.20 -19.07 -12.57
C GLY A 117 14.74 -18.93 -13.08
N PRO A 118 14.49 -19.32 -14.34
CA PRO A 118 13.24 -18.97 -15.04
C PRO A 118 11.99 -19.59 -14.42
N VAL A 119 12.07 -20.85 -13.96
CA VAL A 119 10.91 -21.55 -13.39
C VAL A 119 10.50 -20.95 -12.04
N LYS A 120 11.47 -20.73 -11.13
CA LYS A 120 11.18 -20.14 -9.83
C LYS A 120 10.68 -18.71 -9.98
N ALA A 121 11.33 -17.91 -10.83
CA ALA A 121 10.88 -16.55 -11.14
C ALA A 121 9.43 -16.53 -11.67
N ALA A 122 9.07 -17.42 -12.60
CA ALA A 122 7.71 -17.51 -13.11
C ALA A 122 6.69 -17.87 -12.03
N LEU A 123 7.00 -18.85 -11.18
CA LEU A 123 6.14 -19.25 -10.06
C LEU A 123 5.99 -18.13 -9.02
N THR A 124 7.07 -17.43 -8.68
CA THR A 124 7.05 -16.29 -7.77
C THR A 124 6.20 -15.16 -8.35
N ALA A 125 6.41 -14.80 -9.62
CA ALA A 125 5.61 -13.77 -10.31
C ALA A 125 4.12 -14.12 -10.31
N LEU A 126 3.79 -15.38 -10.62
CA LEU A 126 2.41 -15.88 -10.61
C LEU A 126 1.80 -15.82 -9.21
N ALA A 127 2.50 -16.33 -8.19
CA ALA A 127 2.03 -16.32 -6.81
C ALA A 127 1.81 -14.89 -6.30
N THR A 128 2.76 -13.99 -6.54
CA THR A 128 2.64 -12.56 -6.21
C THR A 128 1.44 -11.93 -6.90
N GLY A 129 1.28 -12.16 -8.21
CA GLY A 129 0.18 -11.58 -8.96
C GLY A 129 -1.20 -12.11 -8.53
N LEU A 130 -1.32 -13.40 -8.23
CA LEU A 130 -2.55 -13.98 -7.72
C LEU A 130 -2.89 -13.46 -6.31
N ALA A 131 -1.90 -13.37 -5.42
CA ALA A 131 -2.10 -12.83 -4.08
C ALA A 131 -2.55 -11.37 -4.12
N LEU A 132 -1.87 -10.54 -4.93
CA LEU A 132 -2.25 -9.14 -5.17
C LEU A 132 -3.66 -9.01 -5.75
N ALA A 133 -4.02 -9.83 -6.74
CA ALA A 133 -5.34 -9.81 -7.34
C ALA A 133 -6.44 -10.18 -6.33
N GLY A 134 -6.17 -11.18 -5.48
CA GLY A 134 -7.04 -11.59 -4.39
C GLY A 134 -7.24 -10.47 -3.37
N LEU A 135 -6.16 -9.89 -2.86
CA LEU A 135 -6.18 -8.77 -1.90
C LEU A 135 -6.93 -7.56 -2.47
N TRP A 136 -6.59 -7.14 -3.70
CA TRP A 136 -7.27 -6.05 -4.38
C TRP A 136 -8.77 -6.35 -4.48
N THR A 137 -9.14 -7.55 -4.93
CA THR A 137 -10.54 -7.92 -5.11
C THR A 137 -11.33 -7.93 -3.81
N LEU A 138 -10.75 -8.41 -2.73
CA LEU A 138 -11.41 -8.50 -1.42
C LEU A 138 -11.57 -7.13 -0.77
N VAL A 139 -10.52 -6.30 -0.78
CA VAL A 139 -10.52 -4.96 -0.15
C VAL A 139 -11.44 -3.98 -0.87
N THR A 140 -11.59 -4.11 -2.19
CA THR A 140 -12.44 -3.22 -3.00
C THR A 140 -13.92 -3.58 -2.97
N ARG A 141 -14.33 -4.65 -2.27
CA ARG A 141 -15.77 -4.92 -2.06
C ARG A 141 -16.40 -3.76 -1.29
N PRO A 142 -17.62 -3.33 -1.62
CA PRO A 142 -18.31 -2.34 -0.81
C PRO A 142 -18.59 -2.94 0.57
N ALA A 143 -17.97 -2.39 1.62
CA ALA A 143 -18.29 -2.71 3.01
C ALA A 143 -18.92 -1.48 3.66
N GLN A 144 -19.71 -1.73 4.71
CA GLN A 144 -20.42 -0.71 5.48
C GLN A 144 -19.48 0.26 6.24
N GLY A 145 -18.16 -0.01 6.28
CA GLY A 145 -17.11 0.78 6.96
C GLY A 145 -16.28 1.71 6.07
N ALA A 146 -16.84 2.26 5.00
CA ALA A 146 -16.09 3.07 4.02
C ALA A 146 -15.29 4.24 4.61
N ALA A 147 -15.73 4.79 5.75
CA ALA A 147 -15.07 5.91 6.44
C ALA A 147 -13.74 5.53 7.13
N THR A 148 -13.56 4.28 7.56
CA THR A 148 -12.38 3.86 8.34
C THR A 148 -11.31 3.15 7.52
N ARG A 149 -11.61 2.80 6.27
CA ARG A 149 -10.66 2.18 5.33
C ARG A 149 -9.34 2.92 5.15
N PRO A 150 -9.29 4.25 4.92
CA PRO A 150 -8.01 4.92 4.75
C PRO A 150 -7.16 4.85 6.02
N LEU A 151 -7.79 4.81 7.21
CA LEU A 151 -7.09 4.67 8.48
C LEU A 151 -6.48 3.26 8.62
N LEU A 152 -7.25 2.21 8.35
CA LEU A 152 -6.75 0.83 8.42
C LEU A 152 -5.59 0.59 7.46
N LEU A 153 -5.71 1.10 6.22
CA LEU A 153 -4.63 1.03 5.24
C LEU A 153 -3.41 1.84 5.69
N ALA A 154 -3.60 3.02 6.30
CA ALA A 154 -2.51 3.81 6.85
C ALA A 154 -1.79 3.08 7.99
N VAL A 155 -2.53 2.39 8.87
CA VAL A 155 -1.94 1.57 9.95
C VAL A 155 -1.12 0.42 9.38
N VAL A 156 -1.64 -0.32 8.40
CA VAL A 156 -0.91 -1.43 7.78
C VAL A 156 0.32 -0.92 7.00
N ALA A 157 0.20 0.19 6.28
CA ALA A 157 1.33 0.82 5.59
C ALA A 157 2.39 1.34 6.55
N GLY A 158 1.98 2.01 7.64
CA GLY A 158 2.90 2.52 8.66
C GLY A 158 3.63 1.40 9.36
N GLY A 159 2.90 0.34 9.75
CA GLY A 159 3.48 -0.86 10.35
C GLY A 159 4.43 -1.59 9.40
N THR A 160 4.05 -1.74 8.13
CA THR A 160 4.94 -2.25 7.08
C THR A 160 6.22 -1.42 7.00
N GLY A 161 6.10 -0.08 7.01
CA GLY A 161 7.22 0.84 7.01
C GLY A 161 8.19 0.58 8.16
N LEU A 162 7.67 0.47 9.39
CA LEU A 162 8.48 0.17 10.58
C LEU A 162 9.20 -1.17 10.46
N VAL A 163 8.49 -2.25 10.12
CA VAL A 163 9.06 -3.61 10.00
C VAL A 163 10.16 -3.62 8.93
N LEU A 164 9.91 -3.00 7.77
CA LEU A 164 10.91 -2.93 6.69
C LEU A 164 12.14 -2.13 7.09
N MET A 165 11.97 -0.99 7.78
CA MET A 165 13.12 -0.19 8.24
C MET A 165 13.97 -0.93 9.28
N MET A 166 13.36 -1.79 10.10
CA MET A 166 14.06 -2.53 11.15
C MET A 166 14.78 -3.78 10.64
N ASP A 167 14.16 -4.51 9.71
CA ASP A 167 14.56 -5.90 9.43
C ASP A 167 15.08 -6.14 8.00
N SER A 168 14.78 -5.27 7.03
CA SER A 168 14.95 -5.65 5.62
C SER A 168 15.44 -4.54 4.69
N SER A 169 14.72 -3.42 4.58
CA SER A 169 15.06 -2.35 3.65
C SER A 169 14.56 -0.99 4.10
N GLN A 170 15.49 -0.08 4.36
CA GLN A 170 15.20 1.29 4.76
C GLN A 170 14.42 2.06 3.68
N SER A 171 14.80 1.93 2.40
CA SER A 171 14.13 2.64 1.30
C SER A 171 12.70 2.15 1.08
N MET A 172 12.46 0.84 1.10
CA MET A 172 11.10 0.30 1.01
C MET A 172 10.27 0.65 2.24
N GLY A 173 10.90 0.68 3.42
CA GLY A 173 10.28 1.14 4.64
C GLY A 173 9.83 2.61 4.59
N GLN A 174 10.68 3.49 4.06
CA GLN A 174 10.34 4.91 3.84
C GLN A 174 9.20 5.07 2.82
N LEU A 175 9.22 4.33 1.71
CA LEU A 175 8.13 4.36 0.72
C LEU A 175 6.80 3.87 1.30
N SER A 176 6.84 2.85 2.16
CA SER A 176 5.65 2.35 2.84
C SER A 176 5.13 3.35 3.88
N GLY A 177 6.03 3.98 4.65
CA GLY A 177 5.68 5.10 5.54
C GLY A 177 5.09 6.29 4.79
N ALA A 178 5.64 6.63 3.62
CA ALA A 178 5.11 7.67 2.75
C ALA A 178 3.69 7.36 2.27
N LEU A 179 3.43 6.10 1.87
CA LEU A 179 2.08 5.65 1.54
C LEU A 179 1.13 5.79 2.74
N ALA A 180 1.58 5.46 3.95
CA ALA A 180 0.79 5.65 5.17
C ALA A 180 0.42 7.12 5.37
N MET A 181 1.33 8.05 5.12
CA MET A 181 1.12 9.48 5.27
C MET A 181 0.21 10.06 4.18
N ALA A 182 0.30 9.58 2.94
CA ALA A 182 -0.66 9.91 1.89
C ALA A 182 -2.08 9.42 2.22
N LEU A 183 -2.20 8.23 2.83
CA LEU A 183 -3.47 7.69 3.32
C LEU A 183 -3.99 8.48 4.55
N ALA A 184 -3.11 8.92 5.45
CA ALA A 184 -3.48 9.77 6.57
C ALA A 184 -4.07 11.11 6.12
N ALA A 185 -3.54 11.71 5.04
CA ALA A 185 -4.16 12.90 4.43
C ALA A 185 -5.59 12.60 3.94
N CYS A 186 -5.81 11.42 3.34
CA CYS A 186 -7.15 10.96 2.97
C CYS A 186 -8.07 10.77 4.18
N VAL A 187 -7.57 10.32 5.34
CA VAL A 187 -8.35 10.20 6.58
C VAL A 187 -8.87 11.57 7.02
N LEU A 188 -8.02 12.59 7.00
CA LEU A 188 -8.40 13.95 7.41
C LEU A 188 -9.50 14.52 6.50
N PHE A 189 -9.41 14.30 5.19
CA PHE A 189 -10.41 14.78 4.22
C PHE A 189 -11.69 13.93 4.18
N ALA A 190 -11.64 12.70 4.70
CA ALA A 190 -12.82 11.85 4.88
C ALA A 190 -13.68 12.23 6.09
N LEU A 191 -13.25 13.21 6.90
CA LEU A 191 -14.05 13.73 8.00
C LEU A 191 -15.39 14.31 7.51
N PRO A 192 -16.49 14.16 8.28
CA PRO A 192 -17.83 14.59 7.88
C PRO A 192 -17.94 16.05 7.44
N ALA A 193 -17.10 16.93 8.00
CA ALA A 193 -17.06 18.35 7.69
C ALA A 193 -16.50 18.66 6.29
N ILE A 194 -15.67 17.76 5.72
CA ILE A 194 -14.98 17.97 4.46
C ILE A 194 -15.65 17.14 3.36
N GLY A 195 -16.07 15.90 3.64
CA GLY A 195 -16.98 15.15 2.78
C GLY A 195 -16.36 14.51 1.51
N VAL A 196 -15.03 14.45 1.39
CA VAL A 196 -14.39 13.70 0.30
C VAL A 196 -14.43 12.21 0.63
N ARG A 197 -15.06 11.41 -0.25
CA ARG A 197 -15.20 9.96 -0.04
C ARG A 197 -13.93 9.22 -0.43
N PHE A 198 -13.48 8.31 0.43
CA PHE A 198 -12.43 7.37 0.09
C PHE A 198 -12.99 6.26 -0.81
N THR A 199 -12.49 6.18 -2.05
CA THR A 199 -13.09 5.31 -3.07
C THR A 199 -12.52 3.89 -3.05
N PRO A 200 -13.26 2.88 -3.54
CA PRO A 200 -12.72 1.53 -3.74
C PRO A 200 -11.51 1.52 -4.68
N ALA A 201 -11.48 2.39 -5.71
CA ALA A 201 -10.32 2.56 -6.58
C ALA A 201 -9.06 2.96 -5.80
N ALA A 202 -9.16 3.95 -4.90
CA ALA A 202 -8.05 4.38 -4.04
C ALA A 202 -7.56 3.25 -3.11
N ALA A 203 -8.49 2.50 -2.52
CA ALA A 203 -8.16 1.34 -1.68
C ALA A 203 -7.42 0.25 -2.49
N GLY A 204 -7.88 -0.03 -3.71
CA GLY A 204 -7.25 -0.98 -4.62
C GLY A 204 -5.83 -0.59 -5.01
N LEU A 205 -5.62 0.70 -5.33
CA LEU A 205 -4.28 1.22 -5.61
C LEU A 205 -3.36 1.10 -4.39
N ALA A 206 -3.83 1.47 -3.20
CA ALA A 206 -3.03 1.36 -1.98
C ALA A 206 -2.59 -0.09 -1.70
N VAL A 207 -3.49 -1.06 -1.89
CA VAL A 207 -3.19 -2.49 -1.74
C VAL A 207 -2.20 -2.97 -2.80
N LEU A 208 -2.35 -2.53 -4.05
CA LEU A 208 -1.39 -2.85 -5.12
C LEU A 208 0.01 -2.34 -4.74
N LEU A 209 0.11 -1.08 -4.33
CA LEU A 209 1.40 -0.47 -3.94
C LEU A 209 2.01 -1.18 -2.74
N LEU A 210 1.23 -1.48 -1.69
CA LEU A 210 1.71 -2.24 -0.54
C LEU A 210 2.22 -3.63 -0.91
N GLY A 211 1.43 -4.40 -1.65
CA GLY A 211 1.84 -5.75 -1.99
C GLY A 211 3.00 -5.79 -2.99
N VAL A 212 3.16 -4.78 -3.83
CA VAL A 212 4.35 -4.61 -4.68
C VAL A 212 5.58 -4.29 -3.83
N LEU A 213 5.46 -3.44 -2.80
CA LEU A 213 6.53 -3.20 -1.84
C LEU A 213 6.89 -4.48 -1.08
N TRP A 214 5.90 -5.24 -0.60
CA TRP A 214 6.12 -6.52 0.09
C TRP A 214 6.79 -7.56 -0.81
N ALA A 215 6.36 -7.67 -2.07
CA ALA A 215 6.94 -8.58 -3.03
C ALA A 215 8.39 -8.19 -3.34
N THR A 216 8.65 -6.90 -3.54
CA THR A 216 10.01 -6.39 -3.77
C THR A 216 10.89 -6.67 -2.55
N ALA A 217 10.39 -6.43 -1.34
CA ALA A 217 11.14 -6.70 -0.11
C ALA A 217 11.41 -8.18 0.11
N HIS A 218 10.43 -9.04 -0.19
CA HIS A 218 10.60 -10.48 -0.06
C HIS A 218 11.66 -11.01 -1.04
N VAL A 219 11.55 -10.60 -2.31
CA VAL A 219 12.42 -11.12 -3.38
C VAL A 219 13.85 -10.58 -3.27
N TYR A 220 14.02 -9.31 -2.89
CA TYR A 220 15.32 -8.64 -2.99
C TYR A 220 15.97 -8.29 -1.66
N SER A 221 15.25 -8.28 -0.54
CA SER A 221 15.80 -7.93 0.78
C SER A 221 15.47 -8.93 1.89
N GLY A 222 15.03 -10.14 1.53
CA GLY A 222 14.86 -11.24 2.48
C GLY A 222 13.67 -11.07 3.44
N PHE A 223 12.72 -10.17 3.13
CA PHE A 223 11.56 -9.95 3.99
C PHE A 223 10.75 -11.23 4.18
N SER A 224 10.50 -11.61 5.44
CA SER A 224 9.87 -12.89 5.78
C SER A 224 8.45 -13.03 5.21
N LEU A 225 8.14 -14.18 4.61
CA LEU A 225 6.76 -14.51 4.20
C LEU A 225 5.79 -14.54 5.37
N GLY A 226 6.27 -14.81 6.59
CA GLY A 226 5.46 -14.71 7.81
C GLY A 226 4.96 -13.29 8.05
N TYR A 227 5.81 -12.29 7.83
CA TYR A 227 5.44 -10.87 7.95
C TYR A 227 4.46 -10.47 6.85
N VAL A 228 4.72 -10.89 5.62
CA VAL A 228 3.80 -10.68 4.50
C VAL A 228 2.42 -11.28 4.80
N ALA A 229 2.36 -12.49 5.34
CA ALA A 229 1.11 -13.17 5.68
C ALA A 229 0.34 -12.45 6.79
N LEU A 230 1.02 -12.00 7.86
CA LEU A 230 0.38 -11.25 8.95
C LEU A 230 -0.16 -9.90 8.48
N LEU A 231 0.62 -9.15 7.68
CA LEU A 231 0.22 -7.85 7.15
C LEU A 231 -0.91 -7.99 6.10
N ALA A 232 -0.85 -9.02 5.24
CA ALA A 232 -1.94 -9.36 4.34
C ALA A 232 -3.20 -9.76 5.12
N GLY A 233 -3.05 -10.52 6.21
CA GLY A 233 -4.12 -10.85 7.14
C GLY A 233 -4.77 -9.59 7.73
N ALA A 234 -3.98 -8.59 8.13
CA ALA A 234 -4.47 -7.30 8.62
C ALA A 234 -5.36 -6.59 7.57
N LEU A 235 -4.96 -6.58 6.30
CA LEU A 235 -5.78 -6.01 5.21
C LEU A 235 -7.12 -6.72 5.02
N LEU A 236 -7.20 -7.99 5.37
CA LEU A 236 -8.39 -8.82 5.19
C LEU A 236 -9.39 -8.72 6.34
N ILE A 237 -9.06 -8.05 7.45
CA ILE A 237 -9.95 -7.99 8.62
C ILE A 237 -11.22 -7.20 8.33
N ASP A 238 -11.14 -6.02 7.68
CA ASP A 238 -12.33 -5.25 7.28
C ASP A 238 -13.27 -6.05 6.35
N PRO A 239 -12.81 -6.67 5.24
CA PRO A 239 -13.68 -7.46 4.39
C PRO A 239 -14.21 -8.72 5.08
N LEU A 240 -13.44 -9.37 5.96
CA LEU A 240 -13.90 -10.53 6.73
C LEU A 240 -15.02 -10.17 7.70
N LEU A 241 -14.83 -9.10 8.49
CA LEU A 241 -15.87 -8.59 9.40
C LEU A 241 -17.11 -8.15 8.62
N GLY A 242 -16.93 -7.56 7.44
CA GLY A 242 -18.01 -7.19 6.54
C GLY A 242 -18.80 -8.37 5.98
N VAL A 243 -18.23 -9.58 5.92
CA VAL A 243 -18.95 -10.82 5.58
C VAL A 243 -19.70 -11.36 6.80
N ILE A 244 -19.05 -11.40 7.95
CA ILE A 244 -19.61 -11.93 9.20
C ILE A 244 -20.82 -11.10 9.67
N ARG A 245 -20.75 -9.77 9.54
CA ARG A 245 -21.77 -8.83 10.05
C ARG A 245 -22.91 -8.54 9.09
N ARG A 246 -23.03 -9.25 7.96
CA ARG A 246 -24.13 -9.04 6.99
C ARG A 246 -25.53 -9.19 7.61
N SER A 247 -25.65 -9.86 8.76
CA SER A 247 -26.90 -10.10 9.48
C SER A 247 -27.19 -9.15 10.65
N GLU A 248 -26.22 -8.38 11.16
CA GLU A 248 -26.40 -7.59 12.39
C GLU A 248 -26.57 -6.10 12.09
N ARG A 249 -27.80 -5.59 12.23
CA ARG A 249 -28.13 -4.16 12.17
C ARG A 249 -27.97 -3.52 13.55
N GLY A 250 -26.75 -3.33 14.04
CA GLY A 250 -26.55 -2.54 15.27
C GLY A 250 -25.17 -2.67 15.88
N GLY A 251 -24.44 -1.55 15.94
CA GLY A 251 -23.15 -1.43 16.63
C GLY A 251 -22.21 -0.44 15.92
N LEU A 252 -21.28 0.18 16.65
CA LEU A 252 -20.20 1.01 16.08
C LEU A 252 -19.23 0.09 15.33
N PRO A 253 -19.30 -0.01 14.00
CA PRO A 253 -18.71 -1.14 13.28
C PRO A 253 -17.17 -1.07 13.21
N TRP A 254 -16.59 0.08 13.55
CA TRP A 254 -15.20 0.42 13.27
C TRP A 254 -14.19 0.09 14.39
N VAL A 255 -14.59 0.18 15.67
CA VAL A 255 -13.71 -0.10 16.82
C VAL A 255 -13.11 -1.51 16.76
N PRO A 256 -13.91 -2.58 16.60
CA PRO A 256 -13.36 -3.94 16.50
C PRO A 256 -12.53 -4.14 15.22
N ALA A 257 -12.89 -3.49 14.10
CA ALA A 257 -12.08 -3.57 12.87
C ALA A 257 -10.69 -2.94 13.06
N ALA A 258 -10.61 -1.80 13.73
CA ALA A 258 -9.36 -1.12 14.04
C ALA A 258 -8.49 -1.95 15.00
N VAL A 259 -9.07 -2.44 16.11
CA VAL A 259 -8.34 -3.28 17.09
C VAL A 259 -7.83 -4.56 16.42
N LEU A 260 -8.71 -5.27 15.69
CA LEU A 260 -8.32 -6.51 15.04
C LEU A 260 -7.27 -6.26 13.95
N THR A 261 -7.32 -5.15 13.20
CA THR A 261 -6.28 -4.78 12.23
C THR A 261 -4.95 -4.43 12.89
N ALA A 262 -5.00 -3.75 14.04
CA ALA A 262 -3.79 -3.34 14.77
C ALA A 262 -3.03 -4.54 15.36
N ILE A 263 -3.72 -5.62 15.74
CA ILE A 263 -3.09 -6.79 16.37
C ILE A 263 -2.03 -7.45 15.45
N PRO A 264 -2.34 -7.91 14.22
CA PRO A 264 -1.32 -8.50 13.35
C PRO A 264 -0.20 -7.52 13.01
N VAL A 265 -0.51 -6.23 12.87
CA VAL A 265 0.50 -5.18 12.63
C VAL A 265 1.46 -5.08 13.82
N ALA A 266 0.94 -4.95 15.04
CA ALA A 266 1.72 -4.87 16.26
C ALA A 266 2.55 -6.15 16.50
N VAL A 267 1.97 -7.33 16.24
CA VAL A 267 2.69 -8.61 16.30
C VAL A 267 3.85 -8.62 15.31
N THR A 268 3.62 -8.18 14.07
CA THR A 268 4.68 -8.14 13.05
C THR A 268 5.81 -7.19 13.46
N VAL A 269 5.47 -6.01 13.99
CA VAL A 269 6.45 -5.04 14.52
C VAL A 269 7.22 -5.65 15.69
N ALA A 270 6.55 -6.30 16.64
CA ALA A 270 7.20 -6.94 17.78
C ALA A 270 8.15 -8.08 17.36
N LEU A 271 7.76 -8.87 16.35
CA LEU A 271 8.63 -9.91 15.79
C LEU A 271 9.87 -9.31 15.12
N ALA A 272 9.72 -8.21 14.38
CA ALA A 272 10.86 -7.51 13.78
C ALA A 272 11.78 -6.88 14.85
N VAL A 273 11.22 -6.28 15.90
CA VAL A 273 11.99 -5.78 17.06
C VAL A 273 12.79 -6.92 17.68
N LYS A 274 12.15 -8.07 17.90
CA LYS A 274 12.82 -9.25 18.47
C LYS A 274 13.93 -9.77 17.56
N ALA A 275 13.69 -9.88 16.25
CA ALA A 275 14.71 -10.31 15.29
C ALA A 275 15.91 -9.36 15.26
N MET A 276 15.66 -8.04 15.34
CA MET A 276 16.71 -7.03 15.46
C MET A 276 17.54 -7.20 16.75
N GLN A 277 16.88 -7.46 17.89
CA GLN A 277 17.56 -7.70 19.17
C GLN A 277 18.40 -8.99 19.14
N GLU A 278 17.88 -10.08 18.57
CA GLU A 278 18.57 -11.38 18.48
C GLU A 278 19.76 -11.36 17.51
N SER A 279 19.75 -10.47 16.51
CA SER A 279 20.87 -10.29 15.56
C SER A 279 22.00 -9.38 16.08
N GLY A 280 21.92 -8.92 17.33
CA GLY A 280 22.95 -8.07 17.94
C GLY A 280 22.80 -6.58 17.63
N GLY A 281 21.64 -6.15 17.12
CA GLY A 281 21.28 -4.73 17.06
C GLY A 281 20.99 -4.21 18.47
N TYR A 282 21.79 -3.24 18.92
CA TYR A 282 21.81 -2.58 20.25
C TYR A 282 20.61 -2.80 21.17
#